data_AF-A0A3Q1HRL9-F1
#
_entry.id   AF-A0A3Q1HRL9-F1
#
_cell.length_a   1.000
_cell.length_b   1.000
_cell.length_c   1.000
_cell.angle_alpha   90.00
_cell.angle_beta   90.00
_cell.angle_gamma   90.00
#
_symmetry.space_group_name_H-M   'P 1'
#
loop_
_entity.id
_entity.type
_entity.pdbx_description
1 polymer ?
#
loop_
_entity_poly.entity_id
_entity_poly.type
_entity_poly.pdbx_seq_one_letter_code
_entity_poly.pdbx_strand_id
1 'polypeptide(L)'
;MASGTHSGGKTPAPSPIARKSLFEKSRCDTSLGILTQRFAELLKCSANGVLDLNEVSQQLNAPKRRVYDVTNVLEGIQLIKKKSKNCIEWLGGKLKVQVCQDLQDLIEEERKLDELIQSCTQQVRHMCEDRHCQRYPLSGNSSWLHFALCCWKSVFYFLLEWWE
;
A
#
# COMPACT_ATOMS: atom_id res chain seq x y z
N MET A 1 9.90 -54.23 60.64
CA MET A 1 10.91 -53.19 60.34
C MET A 1 10.94 -52.97 58.84
N ALA A 2 10.68 -51.71 58.43
CA ALA A 2 11.18 -50.98 57.25
C ALA A 2 11.26 -51.71 55.88
N SER A 3 10.47 -51.29 54.88
CA SER A 3 10.86 -50.36 53.79
C SER A 3 11.48 -51.09 52.57
N GLY A 4 11.17 -50.81 51.31
CA GLY A 4 10.46 -49.68 50.73
C GLY A 4 10.08 -49.89 49.26
N THR A 5 9.34 -48.89 48.80
CA THR A 5 8.75 -48.62 47.49
C THR A 5 9.78 -48.30 46.41
N HIS A 6 9.52 -48.69 45.16
CA HIS A 6 9.80 -47.85 43.98
C HIS A 6 8.87 -48.21 42.81
N SER A 7 7.78 -47.45 42.68
CA SER A 7 6.96 -47.37 41.48
C SER A 7 7.56 -46.31 40.54
N GLY A 8 8.24 -46.76 39.49
CA GLY A 8 8.73 -45.90 38.42
C GLY A 8 7.59 -45.47 37.50
N GLY A 9 6.93 -44.36 37.81
CA GLY A 9 5.97 -43.72 36.92
C GLY A 9 6.68 -43.07 35.73
N LYS A 10 6.59 -43.67 34.54
CA LYS A 10 6.96 -43.01 33.28
C LYS A 10 5.86 -42.02 32.90
N THR A 11 6.16 -40.73 32.96
CA THR A 11 5.29 -39.68 32.41
C THR A 11 5.22 -39.84 30.88
N PRO A 12 4.03 -39.74 30.23
CA PRO A 12 3.93 -39.84 28.78
C PRO A 12 4.55 -38.61 28.11
N ALA A 13 5.35 -38.83 27.08
CA ALA A 13 5.90 -37.75 26.26
C ALA A 13 4.78 -36.95 25.58
N PRO A 14 4.88 -35.61 25.50
CA PRO A 14 3.84 -34.79 24.90
C PRO A 14 3.74 -35.03 23.38
N SER A 15 2.50 -35.19 22.93
CA SER A 15 2.12 -35.51 21.55
C SER A 15 2.71 -34.54 20.53
N PRO A 16 3.14 -35.01 19.33
CA PRO A 16 3.83 -34.19 18.33
C PRO A 16 3.00 -33.02 17.76
N ILE A 17 1.67 -33.04 17.93
CA ILE A 17 0.75 -32.01 17.43
C ILE A 17 0.79 -30.75 18.31
N ALA A 18 0.84 -30.91 19.64
CA ALA A 18 0.91 -29.77 20.57
C ALA A 18 2.27 -29.03 20.46
N ARG A 19 3.35 -29.75 20.13
CA ARG A 19 4.67 -29.14 19.89
C ARG A 19 4.71 -28.24 18.64
N LYS A 20 3.93 -28.55 17.58
CA LYS A 20 3.89 -27.72 16.37
C LYS A 20 3.19 -26.38 16.61
N SER A 21 2.05 -26.40 17.31
CA SER A 21 1.28 -25.18 17.62
C SER A 21 2.03 -24.18 18.50
N LEU A 22 2.76 -24.65 19.53
CA LEU A 22 3.58 -23.76 20.36
C LEU A 22 4.79 -23.20 19.62
N PHE A 23 5.38 -23.98 18.70
CA PHE A 23 6.49 -23.56 17.86
C PHE A 23 6.05 -22.54 16.79
N GLU A 24 4.85 -22.70 16.22
CA GLU A 24 4.24 -21.73 15.31
C GLU A 24 3.96 -20.40 16.01
N LYS A 25 3.45 -20.43 17.25
CA LYS A 25 3.22 -19.22 18.06
C LYS A 25 4.52 -18.49 18.43
N SER A 26 5.57 -19.24 18.77
CA SER A 26 6.89 -18.65 19.09
C SER A 26 7.59 -18.04 17.85
N ARG A 27 7.35 -18.58 16.66
CA ARG A 27 8.00 -18.10 15.44
C ARG A 27 7.41 -16.78 14.93
N CYS A 28 6.11 -16.53 15.14
CA CYS A 28 5.50 -15.26 14.75
C CYS A 28 5.87 -14.09 15.68
N ASP A 29 6.27 -14.37 16.92
CA ASP A 29 6.75 -13.35 17.88
C ASP A 29 8.09 -12.71 17.48
N THR A 30 8.82 -13.30 16.53
CA THR A 30 10.08 -12.77 15.96
C THR A 30 9.98 -12.48 14.46
N SER A 31 8.77 -12.50 13.91
CA SER A 31 8.53 -12.25 12.50
C SER A 31 8.92 -10.82 12.09
N LEU A 32 9.22 -10.62 10.81
CA LEU A 32 9.49 -9.27 10.31
C LEU A 32 8.27 -8.34 10.51
N GLY A 33 7.06 -8.88 10.38
CA GLY A 33 5.82 -8.12 10.59
C GLY A 33 5.72 -7.52 11.99
N ILE A 34 5.97 -8.32 13.04
CA ILE A 34 5.91 -7.81 14.43
C ILE A 34 7.04 -6.80 14.72
N LEU A 35 8.22 -7.01 14.12
CA LEU A 35 9.32 -6.07 14.22
C LEU A 35 8.97 -4.73 13.56
N THR A 36 8.39 -4.77 12.36
CA THR A 36 7.93 -3.56 11.65
C THR A 36 6.84 -2.83 12.42
N GLN A 37 5.89 -3.56 13.03
CA GLN A 37 4.84 -2.94 13.83
C GLN A 37 5.41 -2.17 15.03
N ARG A 38 6.28 -2.81 15.83
CA ARG A 38 6.94 -2.16 16.96
C ARG A 38 7.87 -1.04 16.52
N PHE A 39 8.60 -1.22 15.42
CA PHE A 39 9.44 -0.17 14.84
C PHE A 39 8.61 1.07 14.45
N ALA A 40 7.43 0.87 13.87
CA ALA A 40 6.51 1.95 13.53
C ALA A 40 5.97 2.68 14.77
N GLU A 41 5.77 1.98 15.89
CA GLU A 41 5.43 2.62 17.17
C GLU A 41 6.58 3.52 17.66
N LEU A 42 7.83 3.05 17.58
CA LEU A 42 9.01 3.86 17.95
C LEU A 42 9.14 5.11 17.06
N LEU A 43 8.88 4.98 15.76
CA LEU A 43 8.84 6.10 14.83
C LEU A 43 7.81 7.16 15.24
N LYS A 44 6.59 6.74 15.61
CA LYS A 44 5.50 7.63 16.04
C LYS A 44 5.80 8.32 17.36
N CYS A 45 6.47 7.64 18.28
CA CYS A 45 6.82 8.20 19.59
C CYS A 45 8.02 9.17 19.52
N SER A 46 8.86 9.10 18.49
CA SER A 46 10.00 10.02 18.36
C SER A 46 9.52 11.44 18.00
N ALA A 47 9.82 12.42 18.86
CA ALA A 47 9.34 13.80 18.72
C ALA A 47 9.95 14.55 17.52
N ASN A 48 11.14 14.14 17.10
CA ASN A 48 11.99 14.75 16.09
C ASN A 48 12.06 13.92 14.81
N GLY A 49 11.31 12.81 14.75
CA GLY A 49 11.31 11.92 13.59
C GLY A 49 12.67 11.30 13.30
N VAL A 50 13.56 11.19 14.28
CA VAL A 50 14.90 10.59 14.13
C VAL A 50 15.03 9.41 15.08
N LEU A 51 15.49 8.28 14.57
CA LEU A 51 15.76 7.09 15.37
C LEU A 51 17.19 6.58 15.23
N ASP A 52 17.76 6.18 16.37
CA ASP A 52 19.03 5.45 16.44
C ASP A 52 18.79 3.93 16.32
N LEU A 53 19.46 3.30 15.36
CA LEU A 53 19.36 1.87 15.09
C LEU A 53 19.89 1.00 16.23
N ASN A 54 20.82 1.48 17.05
CA ASN A 54 21.30 0.77 18.23
C ASN A 54 20.23 0.72 19.31
N GLU A 55 19.59 1.86 19.58
CA GLU A 55 18.49 1.96 20.54
C GLU A 55 17.31 1.10 20.10
N VAL A 56 16.93 1.19 18.82
CA VAL A 56 15.89 0.34 18.23
C VAL A 56 16.23 -1.15 18.35
N SER A 57 17.48 -1.54 18.11
CA SER A 57 17.90 -2.95 18.24
C SER A 57 17.72 -3.46 19.66
N GLN A 58 17.98 -2.63 20.67
CA GLN A 58 17.75 -2.96 22.08
C GLN A 58 16.26 -3.04 22.40
N GLN A 59 15.46 -2.05 21.99
CA GLN A 59 14.03 -1.98 22.29
C GLN A 59 13.23 -3.10 21.59
N LEU A 60 13.59 -3.44 20.35
CA LEU A 60 12.96 -4.54 19.62
C LEU A 60 13.46 -5.92 20.03
N ASN A 61 14.51 -5.98 20.88
CA ASN A 61 15.24 -7.19 21.24
C ASN A 61 15.59 -8.04 19.99
N ALA A 62 15.97 -7.36 18.91
CA ALA A 62 16.20 -7.96 17.61
C ALA A 62 17.63 -7.70 17.15
N PRO A 63 18.28 -8.66 16.47
CA PRO A 63 19.63 -8.47 15.97
C PRO A 63 19.65 -7.38 14.89
N LYS A 64 20.76 -6.63 14.79
CA LYS A 64 20.92 -5.54 13.80
C LYS A 64 20.57 -5.95 12.37
N ARG A 65 20.80 -7.22 12.01
CA ARG A 65 20.42 -7.76 10.70
C ARG A 65 18.92 -7.61 10.41
N ARG A 66 18.05 -7.84 11.40
CA ARG A 66 16.58 -7.71 11.24
C ARG A 66 16.14 -6.26 11.20
N VAL A 67 16.81 -5.39 11.95
CA VAL A 67 16.59 -3.95 11.87
C VAL A 67 16.84 -3.45 10.44
N TYR A 68 17.87 -3.96 9.76
CA TYR A 68 18.12 -3.61 8.36
C TYR A 68 17.06 -4.14 7.39
N ASP A 69 16.46 -5.30 7.63
CA ASP A 69 15.34 -5.77 6.80
C ASP A 69 14.17 -4.79 6.88
N VAL A 70 13.85 -4.30 8.07
CA VAL A 70 12.79 -3.29 8.27
C VAL A 70 13.17 -1.97 7.59
N THR A 71 14.40 -1.48 7.79
CA THR A 71 14.82 -0.21 7.17
C THR A 71 14.87 -0.28 5.65
N ASN A 72 15.30 -1.40 5.05
CA ASN A 72 15.37 -1.54 3.59
C ASN A 72 13.98 -1.48 2.96
N VAL A 73 12.97 -2.10 3.58
CA VAL A 73 11.58 -2.02 3.11
C VAL A 73 11.05 -0.60 3.23
N LEU A 74 11.27 0.06 4.38
CA LEU A 74 10.81 1.44 4.59
C LEU A 74 11.56 2.46 3.72
N GLU A 75 12.83 2.22 3.40
CA GLU A 75 13.65 3.02 2.48
C GLU A 75 13.21 2.79 1.02
N GLY A 76 12.88 1.55 0.65
CA GLY A 76 12.34 1.22 -0.67
C GLY A 76 11.01 1.93 -0.97
N ILE A 77 10.17 2.13 0.05
CA ILE A 77 8.91 2.90 -0.03
C ILE A 77 9.16 4.40 0.25
N GLN A 78 10.42 4.82 0.45
CA GLN A 78 10.82 6.20 0.68
C GLN A 78 10.17 6.88 1.90
N LEU A 79 9.77 6.09 2.91
CA LEU A 79 9.19 6.60 4.16
C LEU A 79 10.26 7.00 5.18
N ILE A 80 11.49 6.52 5.01
CA ILE A 80 12.64 6.89 5.83
C ILE A 80 13.84 7.26 4.95
N LYS A 81 14.75 8.05 5.50
CA LYS A 81 16.04 8.37 4.89
C LYS A 81 17.17 8.19 5.89
N LYS A 82 18.33 7.74 5.41
CA LYS A 82 19.54 7.68 6.23
C LYS A 82 20.05 9.09 6.52
N LYS A 83 20.13 9.44 7.80
CA LYS A 83 20.67 10.74 8.26
C LYS A 83 22.16 10.65 8.57
N SER A 84 22.57 9.61 9.29
CA SER A 84 23.97 9.36 9.64
C SER A 84 24.21 7.87 9.90
N LYS A 85 25.44 7.49 10.25
CA LYS A 85 25.73 6.11 10.66
C LYS A 85 24.90 5.80 11.91
N ASN A 86 24.16 4.70 11.86
CA ASN A 86 23.21 4.27 12.90
C ASN A 86 22.00 5.18 13.12
N CYS A 87 21.73 6.18 12.27
CA CYS A 87 20.62 7.10 12.50
C CYS A 87 19.77 7.30 11.23
N ILE A 88 18.46 7.17 11.38
CA ILE A 88 17.48 7.33 10.31
C ILE A 88 16.49 8.44 10.63
N GLU A 89 15.95 9.08 9.59
CA GLU A 89 14.93 10.12 9.67
C GLU A 89 13.63 9.63 9.04
N TRP A 90 12.50 9.88 9.71
CA TRP A 90 11.14 9.61 9.29
C TRP A 90 10.64 10.72 8.36
N LEU A 91 10.26 10.34 7.14
CA LEU A 91 9.71 11.23 6.11
C LEU A 91 8.20 11.10 5.96
N GLY A 92 7.59 10.03 6.48
CA GLY A 92 6.17 9.74 6.26
C GLY A 92 5.20 10.83 6.76
N GLY A 93 5.61 11.65 7.73
CA GLY A 93 4.84 12.84 8.14
C GLY A 93 4.79 13.93 7.07
N LYS A 94 5.91 14.19 6.38
CA LYS A 94 6.00 15.18 5.29
C LYS A 94 5.27 14.70 4.04
N LEU A 95 5.43 13.42 3.70
CA LEU A 95 4.78 12.82 2.53
C LEU A 95 3.25 12.85 2.64
N LYS A 96 2.70 12.56 3.83
CA LYS A 96 1.25 12.59 4.05
C LYS A 96 0.65 13.98 3.82
N VAL A 97 1.35 15.04 4.24
CA VAL A 97 0.89 16.43 4.03
C VAL A 97 0.93 16.79 2.55
N GLN A 98 2.03 16.48 1.86
CA GLN A 98 2.16 16.75 0.42
C GLN A 98 1.09 16.03 -0.39
N VAL A 99 0.94 14.71 -0.19
CA VAL A 99 -0.09 13.92 -0.90
C VAL A 99 -1.50 14.44 -0.61
N CYS A 100 -1.80 14.86 0.62
CA CYS A 100 -3.10 15.45 0.93
C CYS A 100 -3.33 16.78 0.21
N GLN A 101 -2.32 17.64 0.09
CA GLN A 101 -2.42 18.91 -0.63
C GLN A 101 -2.57 18.67 -2.14
N ASP A 102 -1.71 17.84 -2.72
CA ASP A 102 -1.75 17.50 -4.15
C ASP A 102 -3.10 16.88 -4.52
N LEU A 103 -3.65 16.02 -3.65
CA LEU A 103 -4.97 15.43 -3.85
C LEU A 103 -6.09 16.49 -3.80
N GLN A 104 -6.01 17.46 -2.89
CA GLN A 104 -6.99 18.56 -2.83
C GLN A 104 -6.93 19.43 -4.07
N ASP A 105 -5.72 19.77 -4.54
CA ASP A 105 -5.52 20.58 -5.72
C ASP A 105 -6.07 19.86 -6.97
N LEU A 106 -5.80 18.55 -7.10
CA LEU A 106 -6.36 17.74 -8.19
C LEU A 106 -7.89 17.66 -8.16
N ILE A 107 -8.51 17.55 -6.98
CA ILE A 107 -9.98 17.56 -6.83
C ILE A 107 -10.57 18.90 -7.25
N GLU A 108 -9.90 20.02 -6.93
CA GLU A 108 -10.32 21.35 -7.35
C GLU A 108 -10.24 21.50 -8.87
N GLU A 109 -9.16 21.03 -9.49
CA GLU A 109 -9.00 21.06 -10.95
C GLU A 109 -10.03 20.15 -11.65
N GLU A 110 -10.31 18.96 -11.12
CA GLU A 110 -11.37 18.08 -11.63
C GLU A 110 -12.74 18.77 -11.62
N ARG A 111 -13.08 19.45 -10.52
CA ARG A 111 -14.35 20.21 -10.41
C ARG A 111 -14.45 21.32 -11.46
N LYS A 112 -13.36 22.08 -11.68
CA LYS A 112 -13.33 23.14 -12.70
C LYS A 112 -13.54 22.56 -14.10
N LEU A 113 -12.92 21.43 -14.40
CA LEU A 113 -13.09 20.75 -15.69
C LEU A 113 -14.54 20.30 -15.87
N ASP A 114 -15.16 19.72 -14.85
CA ASP A 114 -16.57 19.33 -14.89
C ASP A 114 -17.52 20.52 -15.13
N GLU A 115 -17.27 21.66 -14.48
CA GLU A 115 -18.03 22.90 -14.72
C GLU A 115 -17.91 23.38 -16.17
N LEU A 116 -16.69 23.35 -16.73
CA LEU A 116 -16.45 23.72 -18.13
C LEU A 116 -17.13 22.76 -19.11
N ILE A 117 -17.04 21.45 -18.85
CA ILE A 117 -17.72 20.42 -19.66
C ILE A 117 -19.24 20.65 -19.62
N GLN A 118 -19.80 20.92 -18.44
CA GLN A 118 -21.22 21.18 -18.28
C GLN A 118 -21.66 22.44 -19.03
N SER A 119 -20.89 23.52 -18.93
CA SER A 119 -21.15 24.77 -19.65
C SER A 119 -21.12 24.59 -21.17
N CYS A 120 -20.05 23.98 -21.70
CA CYS A 120 -19.94 23.66 -23.13
C CYS A 120 -21.08 22.76 -23.60
N THR A 121 -21.45 21.75 -22.82
CA THR A 121 -22.57 20.85 -23.13
C THR A 121 -23.90 21.60 -23.21
N GLN A 122 -24.13 22.54 -22.29
CA GLN A 122 -25.32 23.39 -22.30
C GLN A 122 -25.33 24.35 -23.50
N GLN A 123 -24.20 24.95 -23.84
CA GLN A 123 -24.09 25.83 -25.01
C GLN A 123 -24.37 25.08 -26.31
N VAL A 124 -23.78 23.89 -26.48
CA VAL A 124 -24.05 23.04 -27.65
C VAL A 124 -25.52 22.66 -27.71
N ARG A 125 -26.14 22.32 -26.57
CA ARG A 125 -27.58 22.02 -26.51
C ARG A 125 -28.42 23.22 -26.95
N HIS A 126 -28.16 24.41 -26.42
CA HIS A 126 -28.88 25.63 -26.78
C HIS A 126 -28.72 25.97 -28.27
N MET A 127 -27.52 25.85 -28.82
CA MET A 127 -27.26 26.05 -30.26
C MET A 127 -27.97 25.03 -31.15
N CYS A 128 -28.09 23.78 -30.70
CA CYS A 128 -28.85 22.71 -31.38
C CYS A 128 -30.37 22.91 -31.27
N GLU A 129 -30.86 23.52 -30.20
CA GLU A 129 -32.28 23.83 -30.00
C GLU A 129 -32.71 25.06 -30.84
N ASP A 130 -31.82 26.04 -31.04
CA ASP A 130 -32.11 27.27 -31.79
C ASP A 130 -32.08 27.15 -33.33
N ARG A 131 -31.58 26.03 -33.88
CA ARG A 131 -31.57 25.79 -35.35
C ARG A 131 -32.10 24.40 -35.68
N HIS A 132 -33.40 24.32 -35.97
CA HIS A 132 -33.98 23.43 -36.97
C HIS A 132 -33.31 22.03 -37.10
N CYS A 133 -33.48 21.16 -36.11
CA CYS A 133 -33.32 19.71 -36.30
C CYS A 133 -34.63 19.03 -36.74
N GLN A 134 -35.49 19.73 -37.50
CA GLN A 134 -36.73 19.16 -38.04
C GLN A 134 -36.69 18.99 -39.58
N ARG A 135 -35.51 18.98 -40.22
CA ARG A 135 -35.44 18.94 -41.70
C ARG A 135 -34.51 17.91 -42.35
N TYR A 136 -33.98 16.91 -41.64
CA TYR A 136 -33.22 15.85 -42.32
C TYR A 136 -33.70 14.45 -41.90
N PRO A 137 -34.33 13.68 -42.81
CA PRO A 137 -34.57 12.27 -42.57
C PRO A 137 -33.22 11.56 -42.59
N LEU A 138 -32.87 10.88 -41.50
CA LEU A 138 -31.75 9.95 -41.45
C LEU A 138 -32.05 8.79 -42.40
N SER A 139 -31.52 8.91 -43.62
CA SER A 139 -31.42 7.86 -44.61
C SER A 139 -29.96 7.41 -44.68
N GLY A 140 -29.71 6.16 -44.28
CA GLY A 140 -28.62 5.32 -44.77
C GLY A 140 -27.19 5.73 -44.44
N ASN A 141 -26.57 5.05 -43.47
CA ASN A 141 -25.58 3.99 -43.77
C ASN A 141 -24.70 3.68 -42.55
N SER A 142 -24.82 2.43 -42.12
CA SER A 142 -24.08 1.76 -41.05
C SER A 142 -22.61 1.58 -41.43
N SER A 143 -21.76 2.60 -41.24
CA SER A 143 -20.30 2.44 -41.45
C SER A 143 -19.42 3.01 -40.34
N TRP A 144 -19.99 3.71 -39.36
CA TRP A 144 -19.21 4.35 -38.28
C TRP A 144 -18.88 3.41 -37.10
N LEU A 145 -19.63 2.31 -36.93
CA LEU A 145 -19.34 1.31 -35.91
C LEU A 145 -18.12 0.42 -36.24
N HIS A 146 -17.72 0.35 -37.52
CA HIS A 146 -16.54 -0.44 -37.93
C HIS A 146 -15.23 0.36 -37.79
N PHE A 147 -15.27 1.69 -37.88
CA PHE A 147 -14.09 2.53 -37.63
C PHE A 147 -13.79 2.70 -36.13
N ALA A 148 -14.82 2.80 -35.29
CA ALA A 148 -14.66 2.91 -33.84
C ALA A 148 -14.07 1.63 -33.21
N LEU A 149 -14.42 0.44 -33.73
CA LEU A 149 -13.85 -0.83 -33.26
C LEU A 149 -12.38 -1.03 -33.68
N CYS A 150 -11.92 -0.37 -34.74
CA CYS A 150 -10.56 -0.54 -35.25
C CYS A 150 -9.53 0.31 -34.48
N CYS A 151 -9.93 1.49 -33.98
CA CYS A 151 -9.04 2.32 -33.16
C CYS A 151 -8.87 1.79 -31.72
N TRP A 152 -9.89 1.15 -31.15
CA TRP A 152 -9.78 0.59 -29.78
C TRP A 152 -8.85 -0.64 -29.73
N LYS A 153 -8.76 -1.43 -30.81
CA LYS A 153 -7.89 -2.62 -30.85
C LYS A 153 -6.39 -2.32 -30.94
N SER A 154 -5.96 -1.09 -31.26
CA SER A 154 -4.53 -0.73 -31.28
C SER A 154 -3.98 -0.21 -29.95
N VAL A 155 -4.82 0.36 -29.08
CA VAL A 155 -4.36 0.91 -27.78
C VAL A 155 -4.28 -0.18 -26.70
N PHE A 156 -5.05 -1.26 -26.83
CA PHE A 156 -5.05 -2.36 -25.86
C PHE A 156 -3.82 -3.29 -25.98
N TYR A 157 -3.06 -3.22 -27.08
CA TYR A 157 -1.83 -4.00 -27.28
C TYR A 157 -0.54 -3.26 -26.89
N PHE A 158 -0.62 -2.03 -26.37
CA PHE A 158 0.56 -1.26 -25.93
C PHE A 158 0.68 -1.14 -24.40
N LEU A 159 -0.22 -1.78 -23.64
CA LEU A 159 -0.27 -1.71 -22.17
C LEU A 159 0.04 -3.05 -21.48
N LEU A 160 0.54 -4.04 -22.21
CA LEU A 160 0.89 -5.38 -21.70
C LEU A 160 2.36 -5.74 -21.96
N GLU A 161 3.26 -4.74 -22.01
CA GLU A 161 4.71 -4.95 -22.22
C GLU A 161 5.57 -4.05 -21.32
N TRP A 162 5.04 -3.68 -20.14
CA TRP A 162 5.79 -2.98 -19.06
C TRP A 162 5.39 -3.50 -17.66
N TRP A 163 5.18 -4.81 -17.55
CA TRP A 163 5.11 -5.52 -16.27
C TRP A 163 5.79 -6.89 -16.39
N GLU A 164 7.11 -6.86 -16.44
CA GLU A 164 8.03 -7.89 -15.92
C GLU A 164 9.38 -7.26 -15.59
#